data_AF-A0A832X613-F1
#
_entry.id   AF-A0A832X613-F1
#
_cell.length_a   1.000
_cell.length_b   1.000
_cell.length_c   1.000
_cell.angle_alpha   90.00
_cell.angle_beta   90.00
_cell.angle_gamma   90.00
#
_symmetry.space_group_name_H-M   'P 1'
#
loop_
_entity.id
_entity.type
_entity.pdbx_description
1 polymer ?
#
loop_
_entity_poly.entity_id
_entity_poly.type
_entity_poly.pdbx_seq_one_letter_code
_entity_poly.pdbx_strand_id
1 'polypeptide(L)'
;MKQVCTILIILTLAIGIIICPVQGSDNPDDYSAEARLILATGILDHLQGGGPGLVMLRDAATLYPEYPRRITDTAGTEFTFYRPVERVVVMHANAAESIIAIGGDDRIVGVGSTINTNTLQFPELSQLPSVGKWTEPDIEAILALNPDLILTYVTWPEPEKLERHLPSRIPVIRMEYYKAEVFREEMVKTGRIFNEEDNCADYLAWYDE
;
A
#
# COMPACT_ATOMS: atom_id res chain seq x y z
N MET A 1 -8.34 17.29 31.22
CA MET A 1 -8.40 17.40 29.73
C MET A 1 -7.31 16.62 28.98
N LYS A 2 -6.29 16.05 29.64
CA LYS A 2 -5.25 15.24 28.95
C LYS A 2 -5.58 13.74 28.84
N GLN A 3 -6.47 13.21 29.69
CA GLN A 3 -6.85 11.79 29.68
C GLN A 3 -7.86 11.40 28.60
N VAL A 4 -8.52 12.37 27.95
CA VAL A 4 -9.53 12.09 26.91
C VAL A 4 -8.86 11.85 25.54
N CYS A 5 -7.68 12.44 25.27
CA CYS A 5 -6.95 12.21 24.02
C CYS A 5 -6.30 10.82 23.94
N THR A 6 -5.78 10.28 25.06
CA THR A 6 -5.07 8.99 25.04
C THR A 6 -6.03 7.82 24.76
N ILE A 7 -7.29 7.92 25.20
CA ILE A 7 -8.31 6.89 24.95
C ILE A 7 -8.75 6.88 23.48
N LEU A 8 -8.63 8.00 22.76
CA LEU A 8 -9.00 8.07 21.34
C LEU A 8 -8.00 7.37 20.41
N ILE A 9 -6.75 7.19 20.86
CA ILE A 9 -5.70 6.48 20.11
C ILE A 9 -5.82 4.95 20.31
N ILE A 10 -6.35 4.51 21.45
CA ILE A 10 -6.43 3.07 21.81
C ILE A 10 -7.56 2.35 21.05
N LEU A 11 -8.57 3.07 20.54
CA LEU A 11 -9.72 2.45 19.87
C LEU A 11 -9.52 2.21 18.35
N THR A 12 -8.46 2.72 17.74
CA THR A 12 -8.20 2.57 16.30
C THR A 12 -7.22 1.44 15.95
N LEU A 13 -6.58 0.81 16.96
CA LEU A 13 -5.60 -0.27 16.76
C LEU A 13 -6.19 -1.60 16.23
N ALA A 14 -7.50 -1.66 15.97
CA ALA A 14 -8.17 -2.84 15.42
C ALA A 14 -8.37 -2.79 13.89
N ILE A 15 -7.98 -1.71 13.20
CA ILE A 15 -8.19 -1.60 11.75
C ILE A 15 -6.92 -1.03 11.12
N GLY A 16 -6.36 -1.78 10.17
CA GLY A 16 -5.16 -1.41 9.45
C GLY A 16 -5.28 -0.03 8.79
N ILE A 17 -4.13 0.66 8.80
CA ILE A 17 -3.81 1.90 8.09
C ILE A 17 -4.43 3.14 8.74
N ILE A 18 -3.58 3.85 9.48
CA ILE A 18 -3.88 5.19 10.00
C ILE A 18 -3.34 6.19 8.98
N ILE A 19 -4.20 7.04 8.44
CA ILE A 19 -3.80 8.28 7.74
C ILE A 19 -3.59 9.32 8.85
N CYS A 20 -2.34 9.55 9.24
CA CYS A 20 -1.97 10.65 10.13
C CYS A 20 -0.93 11.50 9.39
N PRO A 21 -1.16 12.81 9.20
CA PRO A 21 -0.12 13.69 8.67
C PRO A 21 0.89 13.96 9.79
N VAL A 22 1.89 13.10 9.91
CA VAL A 22 3.08 13.36 10.73
C VAL A 22 4.21 13.54 9.76
N GLN A 23 4.78 14.75 9.67
CA GLN A 23 6.01 14.98 8.91
C GLN A 23 7.10 14.07 9.49
N GLY A 24 7.38 12.96 8.80
CA GLY A 24 8.47 12.04 9.14
C GLY A 24 9.78 12.58 8.61
N SER A 25 10.88 12.34 9.31
CA SER A 25 12.19 12.59 8.72
C SER A 25 12.51 11.52 7.69
N ASP A 26 13.12 11.89 6.56
CA ASP A 26 13.55 10.95 5.52
C ASP A 26 14.79 10.12 5.93
N ASN A 27 15.15 10.10 7.22
CA ASN A 27 16.29 9.34 7.73
C ASN A 27 15.88 7.89 8.06
N PRO A 28 16.45 6.86 7.39
CA PRO A 28 16.15 5.45 7.66
C PRO A 28 16.27 5.05 9.14
N ASP A 29 17.19 5.68 9.88
CA ASP A 29 17.40 5.41 11.31
C ASP A 29 16.21 5.83 12.18
N ASP A 30 15.45 6.85 11.76
CA ASP A 30 14.31 7.41 12.51
C ASP A 30 13.09 6.49 12.47
N TYR A 31 12.86 5.84 11.32
CA TYR A 31 11.79 4.83 11.18
C TYR A 31 12.03 3.60 12.06
N SER A 32 13.31 3.19 12.21
CA SER A 32 13.66 2.09 13.11
C SER A 32 13.40 2.44 14.58
N ALA A 33 13.52 3.71 14.96
CA ALA A 33 13.25 4.20 16.31
C ALA A 33 11.73 4.27 16.58
N GLU A 34 10.94 4.72 15.61
CA GLU A 34 9.48 4.70 15.67
C GLU A 34 8.96 3.26 15.79
N ALA A 35 9.45 2.34 14.95
CA ALA A 35 9.11 0.92 14.99
C ALA A 35 9.39 0.29 16.37
N ARG A 36 10.56 0.59 16.97
CA ARG A 36 10.91 0.16 18.34
C ARG A 36 9.88 0.67 19.34
N LEU A 37 9.54 1.95 19.27
CA LEU A 37 8.64 2.59 20.23
C LEU A 37 7.23 2.00 20.15
N ILE A 38 6.70 1.80 18.92
CA ILE A 38 5.38 1.20 18.70
C ILE A 38 5.35 -0.22 19.28
N LEU A 39 6.33 -1.06 18.94
CA LEU A 39 6.38 -2.44 19.42
C LEU A 39 6.53 -2.50 20.94
N ALA A 40 7.46 -1.73 21.51
CA ALA A 40 7.70 -1.70 22.95
C ALA A 40 6.46 -1.24 23.72
N THR A 41 5.77 -0.20 23.25
CA THR A 41 4.55 0.31 23.88
C THR A 41 3.44 -0.74 23.82
N GLY A 42 3.25 -1.40 22.67
CA GLY A 42 2.27 -2.48 22.53
C GLY A 42 2.53 -3.66 23.48
N ILE A 43 3.80 -4.05 23.64
CA ILE A 43 4.20 -5.10 24.61
C ILE A 43 3.88 -4.66 26.04
N LEU A 44 4.24 -3.42 26.42
CA LEU A 44 4.01 -2.91 27.77
C LEU A 44 2.52 -2.83 28.10
N ASP A 45 1.69 -2.34 27.17
CA ASP A 45 0.24 -2.25 27.35
C ASP A 45 -0.38 -3.65 27.52
N HIS A 46 0.09 -4.64 26.73
CA HIS A 46 -0.32 -6.03 26.89
C HIS A 46 0.02 -6.59 28.27
N LEU A 47 1.25 -6.36 28.74
CA LEU A 47 1.68 -6.79 30.08
C LEU A 47 0.89 -6.12 31.21
N GLN A 48 0.35 -4.93 30.98
CA GLN A 48 -0.52 -4.21 31.93
C GLN A 48 -1.98 -4.70 31.89
N GLY A 49 -2.31 -5.72 31.08
CA GLY A 49 -3.65 -6.27 30.96
C GLY A 49 -4.56 -5.51 29.99
N GLY A 50 -4.01 -4.58 29.21
CA GLY A 50 -4.68 -3.89 28.10
C GLY A 50 -4.05 -4.24 26.76
N GLY A 51 -4.16 -3.34 25.77
CA GLY A 51 -3.36 -3.41 24.54
C GLY A 51 -3.69 -4.53 23.54
N PRO A 52 -2.86 -4.69 22.50
CA PRO A 52 -3.04 -5.70 21.45
C PRO A 52 -2.82 -7.13 21.97
N GLY A 53 -3.42 -8.11 21.31
CA GLY A 53 -3.23 -9.53 21.65
C GLY A 53 -1.84 -10.05 21.30
N LEU A 54 -1.42 -11.15 21.94
CA LEU A 54 -0.10 -11.76 21.74
C LEU A 54 0.21 -12.12 20.28
N VAL A 55 -0.80 -12.55 19.52
CA VAL A 55 -0.64 -12.88 18.09
C VAL A 55 -0.21 -11.64 17.31
N MET A 56 -0.89 -10.51 17.50
CA MET A 56 -0.55 -9.25 16.83
C MET A 56 0.84 -8.75 17.23
N LEU A 57 1.21 -8.87 18.50
CA LEU A 57 2.55 -8.49 18.98
C LEU A 57 3.66 -9.37 18.39
N ARG A 58 3.41 -10.67 18.27
CA ARG A 58 4.34 -11.60 17.62
C ARG A 58 4.51 -11.26 16.15
N ASP A 59 3.42 -10.98 15.45
CA ASP A 59 3.46 -10.63 14.03
C ASP A 59 4.20 -9.29 13.83
N ALA A 60 3.91 -8.27 14.66
CA ALA A 60 4.64 -7.00 14.66
C ALA A 60 6.14 -7.17 14.98
N ALA A 61 6.50 -8.05 15.92
CA ALA A 61 7.90 -8.35 16.23
C ALA A 61 8.64 -9.03 15.07
N THR A 62 7.92 -9.77 14.22
CA THR A 62 8.50 -10.42 13.03
C THR A 62 8.79 -9.41 11.91
N LEU A 63 8.00 -8.33 11.85
CA LEU A 63 8.11 -7.26 10.86
C LEU A 63 9.08 -6.13 11.28
N TYR A 64 9.62 -6.20 12.49
CA TYR A 64 10.55 -5.21 13.02
C TYR A 64 11.98 -5.44 12.49
N PRO A 65 12.74 -4.40 12.09
CA PRO A 65 12.42 -2.96 12.12
C PRO A 65 11.79 -2.42 10.83
N GLU A 66 11.52 -3.28 9.85
CA GLU A 66 11.09 -2.90 8.51
C GLU A 66 9.78 -2.11 8.46
N TYR A 67 8.89 -2.32 9.44
CA TYR A 67 7.62 -1.63 9.55
C TYR A 67 7.48 -0.83 10.85
N PRO A 68 6.76 0.31 10.84
CA PRO A 68 5.98 0.83 9.71
C PRO A 68 6.79 1.49 8.58
N ARG A 69 6.27 1.44 7.34
CA ARG A 69 6.83 2.09 6.15
C ARG A 69 5.96 3.26 5.74
N ARG A 70 6.56 4.43 5.50
CA ARG A 70 5.86 5.60 4.96
C ARG A 70 6.16 5.76 3.47
N ILE A 71 5.10 5.98 2.70
CA ILE A 71 5.15 6.16 1.25
C ILE A 71 4.25 7.33 0.88
N THR A 72 4.80 8.30 0.16
CA THR A 72 4.03 9.39 -0.43
C THR A 72 3.78 9.08 -1.90
N ASP A 73 2.52 9.01 -2.31
CA ASP A 73 2.17 8.77 -3.71
C ASP A 73 2.46 10.00 -4.59
N THR A 74 2.22 9.87 -5.89
CA THR A 74 2.47 10.97 -6.85
C THR A 74 1.42 12.07 -6.76
N ALA A 75 0.26 11.80 -6.14
CA ALA A 75 -0.73 12.81 -5.80
C ALA A 75 -0.35 13.63 -4.55
N GLY A 76 0.74 13.27 -3.85
CA GLY A 76 1.22 13.94 -2.64
C GLY A 76 0.55 13.47 -1.35
N THR A 77 -0.15 12.34 -1.37
CA THR A 77 -0.77 11.74 -0.19
C THR A 77 0.21 10.79 0.49
N GLU A 78 0.43 10.97 1.79
CA GLU A 78 1.28 10.08 2.60
C GLU A 78 0.47 8.92 3.18
N PHE A 79 1.00 7.71 3.05
CA PHE A 79 0.46 6.47 3.58
C PHE A 79 1.45 5.82 4.53
N THR A 80 0.94 5.27 5.64
CA THR A 80 1.74 4.46 6.56
C THR A 80 1.27 3.00 6.50
N PHE A 81 2.15 2.13 6.02
CA PHE A 81 1.97 0.69 6.00
C PHE A 81 2.56 0.11 7.29
N TYR A 82 1.79 -0.72 8.00
CA TYR A 82 2.24 -1.41 9.21
C TYR A 82 2.61 -2.87 8.97
N ARG A 83 2.39 -3.35 7.73
CA ARG A 83 2.65 -4.71 7.28
C ARG A 83 2.79 -4.73 5.75
N PRO A 84 3.36 -5.80 5.19
CA PRO A 84 3.41 -6.00 3.74
C PRO A 84 2.01 -5.99 3.11
N VAL A 85 1.95 -5.50 1.87
CA VAL A 85 0.75 -5.57 1.02
C VAL A 85 0.66 -6.99 0.47
N GLU A 86 -0.52 -7.62 0.62
CA GLU A 86 -0.74 -9.00 0.19
C GLU A 86 -1.82 -9.12 -0.90
N ARG A 87 -2.69 -8.10 -1.07
CA ARG A 87 -3.85 -8.17 -1.97
C ARG A 87 -4.11 -6.82 -2.66
N VAL A 88 -3.48 -6.62 -3.82
CA VAL A 88 -3.61 -5.38 -4.58
C VAL A 88 -4.62 -5.49 -5.74
N VAL A 89 -5.40 -4.44 -5.93
CA VAL A 89 -6.13 -4.21 -7.18
C VAL A 89 -5.36 -3.19 -8.02
N VAL A 90 -5.08 -3.53 -9.28
CA VAL A 90 -4.29 -2.68 -10.20
C VAL A 90 -5.17 -2.20 -11.34
N MET A 91 -5.44 -0.89 -11.42
CA MET A 91 -6.47 -0.35 -12.31
C MET A 91 -5.97 -0.02 -13.72
N HIS A 92 -4.66 -0.04 -13.98
CA HIS A 92 -4.12 0.33 -15.29
C HIS A 92 -2.82 -0.40 -15.68
N ALA A 93 -2.63 -0.51 -17.00
CA ALA A 93 -1.59 -1.37 -17.60
C ALA A 93 -0.17 -0.99 -17.18
N ASN A 94 0.19 0.30 -17.21
CA ASN A 94 1.56 0.73 -16.87
C ASN A 94 1.97 0.29 -15.45
N ALA A 95 1.05 0.38 -14.48
CA ALA A 95 1.33 -0.10 -13.13
C ALA A 95 1.46 -1.62 -13.07
N ALA A 96 0.63 -2.35 -13.82
CA ALA A 96 0.74 -3.80 -13.90
C ALA A 96 2.09 -4.23 -14.49
N GLU A 97 2.55 -3.57 -15.56
CA GLU A 97 3.87 -3.82 -16.16
C GLU A 97 5.00 -3.55 -15.17
N SER A 98 4.96 -2.42 -14.47
CA SER A 98 5.96 -2.07 -13.45
C SER A 98 5.99 -3.06 -12.30
N ILE A 99 4.84 -3.55 -11.84
CA ILE A 99 4.77 -4.56 -10.77
C ILE A 99 5.31 -5.91 -11.26
N ILE A 100 4.96 -6.35 -12.47
CA ILE A 100 5.51 -7.57 -13.09
C ILE A 100 7.02 -7.46 -13.23
N ALA A 101 7.53 -6.31 -13.67
CA ALA A 101 8.95 -6.09 -13.92
C ALA A 101 9.82 -6.26 -12.66
N ILE A 102 9.25 -6.05 -11.47
CA ILE A 102 9.92 -6.20 -10.19
C ILE A 102 9.49 -7.47 -9.42
N GLY A 103 8.64 -8.32 -10.00
CA GLY A 103 8.21 -9.59 -9.42
C GLY A 103 7.13 -9.51 -8.34
N GLY A 104 6.37 -8.41 -8.26
CA GLY A 104 5.31 -8.21 -7.26
C GLY A 104 3.91 -8.65 -7.72
N ASP A 105 3.80 -9.32 -8.87
CA ASP A 105 2.52 -9.63 -9.52
C ASP A 105 1.71 -10.74 -8.83
N ASP A 106 2.35 -11.54 -7.99
CA ASP A 106 1.73 -12.59 -7.17
C ASP A 106 0.65 -12.07 -6.21
N ARG A 107 0.72 -10.78 -5.86
CA ARG A 107 -0.21 -10.09 -4.96
C ARG A 107 -1.39 -9.44 -5.67
N ILE A 108 -1.42 -9.44 -7.00
CA ILE A 108 -2.52 -8.84 -7.77
C ILE A 108 -3.73 -9.76 -7.72
N VAL A 109 -4.84 -9.27 -7.16
CA VAL A 109 -6.09 -10.04 -6.99
C VAL A 109 -7.22 -9.57 -7.91
N GLY A 110 -7.05 -8.42 -8.55
CA GLY A 110 -8.02 -7.88 -9.51
C GLY A 110 -7.40 -6.79 -10.37
N VAL A 111 -7.93 -6.63 -11.58
CA VAL A 111 -7.33 -5.75 -12.58
C VAL A 111 -8.36 -4.89 -13.30
N GLY A 112 -7.94 -3.74 -13.80
CA GLY A 112 -8.76 -2.93 -14.70
C GLY A 112 -9.09 -3.67 -16.00
N SER A 113 -10.24 -3.36 -16.60
CA SER A 113 -10.74 -3.98 -17.84
C SER A 113 -9.74 -3.95 -19.01
N THR A 114 -8.89 -2.92 -19.11
CA THR A 114 -7.83 -2.86 -20.11
C THR A 114 -6.83 -4.01 -19.98
N ILE A 115 -6.43 -4.35 -18.74
CA ILE A 115 -5.53 -5.48 -18.47
C ILE A 115 -6.27 -6.79 -18.71
N ASN A 116 -7.49 -6.90 -18.17
CA ASN A 116 -8.32 -8.11 -18.28
C ASN A 116 -8.57 -8.53 -19.74
N THR A 117 -8.75 -7.57 -20.65
CA THR A 117 -9.05 -7.84 -22.06
C THR A 117 -7.81 -8.02 -22.95
N ASN A 118 -6.63 -7.62 -22.49
CA ASN A 118 -5.40 -7.68 -23.26
C ASN A 118 -4.59 -8.95 -22.95
N THR A 119 -5.12 -10.09 -23.39
CA THR A 119 -4.58 -11.43 -23.12
C THR A 119 -3.20 -11.70 -23.72
N LEU A 120 -2.80 -10.95 -24.77
CA LEU A 120 -1.48 -11.11 -25.38
C LEU A 120 -0.38 -10.47 -24.53
N GLN A 121 -0.67 -9.33 -23.92
CA GLN A 121 0.29 -8.60 -23.09
C GLN A 121 0.28 -9.11 -21.65
N PHE A 122 -0.88 -9.54 -21.15
CA PHE A 122 -1.07 -9.99 -19.77
C PHE A 122 -1.73 -11.38 -19.71
N PRO A 123 -1.05 -12.45 -20.16
CA PRO A 123 -1.68 -13.77 -20.24
C PRO A 123 -2.18 -14.27 -18.87
N GLU A 124 -1.42 -14.03 -17.79
CA GLU A 124 -1.77 -14.43 -16.43
C GLU A 124 -2.77 -13.43 -15.79
N LEU A 125 -2.45 -12.13 -15.80
CA LEU A 125 -3.32 -11.13 -15.16
C LEU A 125 -4.67 -10.98 -15.86
N SER A 126 -4.77 -11.31 -17.15
CA SER A 126 -6.05 -11.30 -17.87
C SER A 126 -7.05 -12.34 -17.35
N GLN A 127 -6.59 -13.36 -16.61
CA GLN A 127 -7.47 -14.34 -15.97
C GLN A 127 -8.04 -13.85 -14.63
N LEU A 128 -7.52 -12.75 -14.08
CA LEU A 128 -8.01 -12.17 -12.83
C LEU A 128 -9.33 -11.42 -13.04
N PRO A 129 -10.19 -11.32 -12.00
CA PRO A 129 -11.43 -10.57 -12.08
C PRO A 129 -11.21 -9.11 -12.50
N SER A 130 -12.03 -8.67 -13.46
CA SER A 130 -12.07 -7.27 -13.89
C SER A 130 -12.80 -6.42 -12.85
N VAL A 131 -12.23 -5.28 -12.48
CA VAL A 131 -12.82 -4.31 -11.55
C VAL A 131 -13.37 -3.06 -12.26
N GLY A 132 -13.76 -3.20 -13.53
CA GLY A 132 -14.30 -2.11 -14.33
C GLY A 132 -13.24 -1.30 -15.07
N LYS A 133 -13.59 -0.09 -15.52
CA LYS A 133 -12.68 0.79 -16.27
C LYS A 133 -11.92 1.70 -15.31
N TRP A 134 -10.74 2.15 -15.70
CA TRP A 134 -9.96 3.13 -14.94
C TRP A 134 -10.70 4.47 -14.74
N THR A 135 -11.72 4.78 -15.54
CA THR A 135 -12.63 5.94 -15.36
C THR A 135 -13.90 5.63 -14.59
N GLU A 136 -14.30 4.36 -14.55
CA GLU A 136 -15.59 3.86 -14.06
C GLU A 136 -15.34 2.54 -13.31
N PRO A 137 -14.81 2.61 -12.08
CA PRO A 137 -14.54 1.43 -11.26
C PRO A 137 -15.84 0.74 -10.85
N ASP A 138 -15.79 -0.60 -10.79
CA ASP A 138 -16.83 -1.41 -10.17
C ASP A 138 -16.51 -1.61 -8.68
N ILE A 139 -17.14 -0.81 -7.82
CA ILE A 139 -16.87 -0.83 -6.38
C ILE A 139 -17.27 -2.17 -5.75
N GLU A 140 -18.36 -2.79 -6.19
CA GLU A 140 -18.79 -4.07 -5.63
C GLU A 140 -17.79 -5.17 -5.98
N ALA A 141 -17.32 -5.19 -7.23
CA ALA A 141 -16.27 -6.11 -7.65
C ALA A 141 -14.96 -5.89 -6.87
N ILE A 142 -14.54 -4.63 -6.66
CA ILE A 142 -13.35 -4.32 -5.85
C ILE A 142 -13.50 -4.85 -4.42
N LEU A 143 -14.62 -4.57 -3.76
CA LEU A 143 -14.84 -4.97 -2.37
C LEU A 143 -14.94 -6.49 -2.20
N ALA A 144 -15.50 -7.19 -3.19
CA ALA A 144 -15.58 -8.65 -3.19
C ALA A 144 -14.21 -9.33 -3.17
N LEU A 145 -13.16 -8.67 -3.68
CA LEU A 145 -11.79 -9.18 -3.68
C LEU A 145 -11.07 -8.97 -2.34
N ASN A 146 -11.65 -8.21 -1.40
CA ASN A 146 -11.05 -7.84 -0.13
C ASN A 146 -9.57 -7.38 -0.27
N PRO A 147 -9.28 -6.34 -1.08
CA PRO A 147 -7.94 -5.84 -1.23
C PRO A 147 -7.49 -5.09 0.02
N ASP A 148 -6.17 -5.01 0.20
CA ASP A 148 -5.51 -4.15 1.18
C ASP A 148 -4.75 -2.97 0.53
N LEU A 149 -4.77 -2.88 -0.81
CA LEU A 149 -4.32 -1.74 -1.59
C LEU A 149 -5.06 -1.66 -2.93
N ILE A 150 -5.36 -0.44 -3.38
CA ILE A 150 -5.74 -0.17 -4.77
C ILE A 150 -4.70 0.78 -5.36
N LEU A 151 -4.24 0.48 -6.57
CA LEU A 151 -3.33 1.31 -7.32
C LEU A 151 -4.04 1.84 -8.57
N THR A 152 -4.09 3.16 -8.71
CA THR A 152 -4.71 3.85 -9.85
C THR A 152 -3.92 5.08 -10.30
N TYR A 153 -4.38 5.76 -11.36
CA TYR A 153 -3.79 7.00 -11.85
C TYR A 153 -3.97 8.17 -10.86
N VAL A 154 -3.11 9.17 -10.98
CA VAL A 154 -3.22 10.45 -10.24
C VAL A 154 -4.58 11.11 -10.46
N THR A 155 -4.99 11.28 -11.71
CA THR A 155 -6.23 12.00 -12.02
C THR A 155 -7.47 11.11 -12.02
N TRP A 156 -7.34 9.82 -12.34
CA TRP A 156 -8.48 8.95 -12.62
C TRP A 156 -8.46 7.62 -11.83
N PRO A 157 -9.63 7.10 -11.44
CA PRO A 157 -10.92 7.77 -11.47
C PRO A 157 -10.92 8.97 -10.50
N GLU A 158 -11.91 9.86 -10.62
CA GLU A 158 -12.10 10.93 -9.63
C GLU A 158 -12.34 10.30 -8.24
N PRO A 159 -11.80 10.87 -7.14
CA PRO A 159 -12.03 10.35 -5.79
C PRO A 159 -13.51 10.15 -5.42
N GLU A 160 -14.37 10.97 -6.01
CA GLU A 160 -15.82 10.91 -5.94
C GLU A 160 -16.39 9.54 -6.35
N LYS A 161 -15.73 8.86 -7.29
CA LYS A 161 -16.18 7.61 -7.92
C LYS A 161 -15.51 6.37 -7.30
N LEU A 162 -14.43 6.53 -6.54
CA LEU A 162 -13.68 5.43 -5.95
C LEU A 162 -13.59 5.58 -4.43
N GLU A 163 -12.70 6.43 -3.92
CA GLU A 163 -12.39 6.59 -2.51
C GLU A 163 -13.63 6.85 -1.63
N ARG A 164 -14.60 7.65 -2.12
CA ARG A 164 -15.84 7.93 -1.38
C ARG A 164 -16.67 6.69 -1.04
N HIS A 165 -16.52 5.62 -1.82
CA HIS A 165 -17.29 4.38 -1.69
C HIS A 165 -16.51 3.26 -1.02
N LEU A 166 -15.24 3.49 -0.68
CA LEU A 166 -14.37 2.51 -0.04
C LEU A 166 -14.34 2.71 1.48
N PRO A 167 -14.23 1.63 2.27
CA PRO A 167 -13.92 1.74 3.68
C PRO A 167 -12.51 2.30 3.84
N SER A 168 -12.28 3.07 4.92
CA SER A 168 -10.99 3.72 5.21
C SER A 168 -9.80 2.77 5.32
N ARG A 169 -10.04 1.46 5.50
CA ARG A 169 -9.01 0.42 5.59
C ARG A 169 -8.37 0.05 4.24
N ILE A 170 -8.93 0.49 3.12
CA ILE A 170 -8.43 0.19 1.77
C ILE A 170 -7.80 1.47 1.22
N PRO A 171 -6.46 1.62 1.30
CA PRO A 171 -5.77 2.78 0.77
C PRO A 171 -5.85 2.75 -0.77
N VAL A 172 -5.93 3.94 -1.36
CA VAL A 172 -5.82 4.15 -2.80
C VAL A 172 -4.54 4.93 -3.06
N ILE A 173 -3.52 4.26 -3.60
CA ILE A 173 -2.28 4.91 -4.03
C ILE A 173 -2.42 5.36 -5.48
N ARG A 174 -2.02 6.61 -5.73
CA ARG A 174 -2.14 7.22 -7.05
C ARG A 174 -0.78 7.52 -7.69
N MET A 175 -0.49 6.87 -8.82
CA MET A 175 0.79 6.93 -9.54
C MET A 175 0.56 6.79 -11.06
N GLU A 176 1.43 7.35 -11.90
CA GLU A 176 1.25 7.44 -13.36
C GLU A 176 1.93 6.30 -14.12
N TYR A 177 3.18 5.97 -13.79
CA TYR A 177 4.04 4.97 -14.44
C TYR A 177 4.32 5.18 -15.93
N TYR A 178 3.96 6.32 -16.52
CA TYR A 178 4.28 6.66 -17.92
C TYR A 178 4.99 8.01 -18.11
N LYS A 179 5.08 8.83 -17.06
CA LYS A 179 5.75 10.13 -17.12
C LYS A 179 7.21 9.95 -16.75
N ALA A 180 8.11 10.24 -17.67
CA ALA A 180 9.55 10.06 -17.47
C ALA A 180 10.07 10.80 -16.23
N GLU A 181 9.48 11.94 -15.90
CA GLU A 181 9.88 12.80 -14.78
C GLU A 181 9.66 12.14 -13.41
N VAL A 182 8.65 11.26 -13.29
CA VAL A 182 8.29 10.61 -12.01
C VAL A 182 8.47 9.09 -12.04
N PHE A 183 8.64 8.48 -13.22
CA PHE A 183 8.69 7.03 -13.39
C PHE A 183 9.71 6.36 -12.45
N ARG A 184 10.94 6.88 -12.38
CA ARG A 184 11.98 6.31 -11.51
C ARG A 184 11.57 6.35 -10.04
N GLU A 185 11.05 7.49 -9.59
CA GLU A 185 10.61 7.66 -8.21
C GLU A 185 9.43 6.73 -7.88
N GLU A 186 8.48 6.61 -8.81
CA GLU A 186 7.35 5.68 -8.70
C GLU A 186 7.85 4.25 -8.60
N MET A 187 8.77 3.79 -9.46
CA MET A 187 9.36 2.45 -9.37
C MET A 187 9.99 2.18 -8.00
N VAL A 188 10.80 3.11 -7.47
CA VAL A 188 11.40 2.96 -6.13
C VAL A 188 10.32 2.83 -5.05
N LYS A 189 9.25 3.64 -5.13
CA LYS A 189 8.12 3.55 -4.19
C LYS A 189 7.38 2.22 -4.33
N THR A 190 7.17 1.72 -5.55
CA THR A 190 6.58 0.41 -5.82
C THR A 190 7.42 -0.70 -5.22
N GLY A 191 8.74 -0.68 -5.43
CA GLY A 191 9.67 -1.62 -4.78
C GLY A 191 9.47 -1.66 -3.28
N ARG A 192 9.36 -0.49 -2.62
CA ARG A 192 9.12 -0.42 -1.17
C ARG A 192 7.73 -0.88 -0.73
N ILE A 193 6.69 -0.63 -1.53
CA ILE A 193 5.31 -1.08 -1.25
C ILE A 193 5.23 -2.61 -1.31
N PHE A 194 5.91 -3.21 -2.30
CA PHE A 194 5.89 -4.63 -2.56
C PHE A 194 7.09 -5.38 -1.93
N ASN A 195 7.95 -4.74 -1.15
CA ASN A 195 9.15 -5.39 -0.60
C ASN A 195 10.02 -6.06 -1.68
N GLU A 196 10.07 -5.44 -2.86
CA GLU A 196 10.81 -5.85 -4.05
C GLU A 196 11.92 -4.83 -4.36
N GLU A 197 12.54 -4.21 -3.34
CA GLU A 197 13.56 -3.18 -3.53
C GLU A 197 14.79 -3.70 -4.30
N ASP A 198 15.21 -4.94 -4.06
CA ASP A 198 16.34 -5.55 -4.75
C ASP A 198 16.02 -5.77 -6.24
N ASN A 199 14.86 -6.37 -6.54
CA ASN A 199 14.39 -6.55 -7.92
C ASN A 199 14.16 -5.20 -8.63
N CYS A 200 13.67 -4.20 -7.91
CA CYS A 200 13.52 -2.84 -8.42
C CYS A 200 14.89 -2.19 -8.71
N ALA A 201 15.89 -2.41 -7.86
CA ALA A 201 17.23 -1.88 -8.07
C ALA A 201 17.87 -2.50 -9.33
N ASP A 202 17.72 -3.82 -9.51
CA ASP A 202 18.19 -4.52 -10.71
C ASP A 202 17.49 -4.01 -11.98
N TYR A 203 16.16 -3.84 -11.93
CA TYR A 203 15.39 -3.27 -13.05
C TYR A 203 15.86 -1.85 -13.39
N LEU A 204 16.04 -0.98 -12.40
CA LEU A 204 16.45 0.40 -12.61
C LEU A 204 17.90 0.50 -13.11
N ALA A 205 18.79 -0.40 -12.67
CA ALA A 205 20.15 -0.46 -13.20
C ALA A 205 20.14 -0.79 -14.70
N TRP A 206 19.33 -1.76 -15.13
CA TRP A 206 19.13 -2.05 -16.56
C TRP A 206 18.48 -0.90 -17.32
N TYR A 207 17.49 -0.23 -16.73
CA TYR A 207 16.77 0.88 -17.37
C TYR A 207 17.66 2.11 -17.62
N ASP A 208 18.70 2.31 -16.80
CA ASP A 208 19.62 3.45 -16.90
C ASP A 208 20.78 3.23 -17.89
N GLU A 209 20.98 2.01 -18.41
CA GLU A 209 22.00 1.68 -19.41
C GLU A 209 21.66 2.21 -20.82
#